data_AF-A0A3C1ZY71-F1
#
_entry.id   AF-A0A3C1ZY71-F1
#
_cell.length_a   1.000
_cell.length_b   1.000
_cell.length_c   1.000
_cell.angle_alpha   90.00
_cell.angle_beta   90.00
_cell.angle_gamma   90.00
#
_symmetry.space_group_name_H-M   'P 1'
#
loop_
_entity.id
_entity.type
_entity.pdbx_description
1 polymer ?
#
loop_
_entity_poly.entity_id
_entity_poly.type
_entity_poly.pdbx_seq_one_letter_code
_entity_poly.pdbx_strand_id
1 'polypeptide(L)'
;MVIHGIFIQYYLPWGFPGDTLEEYAYLVDLTPKISHLPAARRLNGAQIGKGSPLYQESKNLGIQNLKPWRVYQMIYPETARVEQVAEYFSGHFSSEIYEQPELVERISAVYRPWQTAHGKYTLRMEDTGGGLYTITDSRMHLTEGSKIEIVEEQEAIGLMTMAPLGAHPVHESAIDRDLGVAMEGWFVPIITAEPELLHRLDKTRDRKVTHQSLALT
;
A
#
# COMPACT_ATOMS: atom_id res chain seq x y z
N MET A 1 12.26 8.16 -2.63
CA MET A 1 12.67 7.91 -4.03
C MET A 1 12.19 9.08 -4.88
N VAL A 2 13.06 9.66 -5.71
CA VAL A 2 12.70 10.72 -6.66
C VAL A 2 12.65 10.10 -8.04
N ILE A 3 11.46 9.97 -8.61
CA ILE A 3 11.27 9.52 -10.00
C ILE A 3 10.98 10.78 -10.81
N HIS A 4 11.82 11.13 -11.79
CA HIS A 4 11.62 12.29 -12.65
C HIS A 4 11.43 13.64 -11.91
N GLY A 5 12.07 13.81 -10.74
CA GLY A 5 11.90 15.00 -9.90
C GLY A 5 10.70 14.96 -8.95
N ILE A 6 9.91 13.88 -8.95
CA ILE A 6 8.76 13.68 -8.07
C ILE A 6 9.14 12.81 -6.88
N PHE A 7 8.96 13.35 -5.67
CA PHE A 7 9.14 12.60 -4.43
C PHE A 7 7.85 11.90 -4.02
N ILE A 8 7.90 10.58 -3.91
CA ILE A 8 6.75 9.78 -3.46
C ILE A 8 6.84 9.58 -1.95
N GLN A 9 5.74 9.87 -1.25
CA GLN A 9 5.61 9.67 0.18
C GLN A 9 4.23 9.11 0.51
N TYR A 10 4.20 8.07 1.33
CA TYR A 10 2.95 7.47 1.81
C TYR A 10 2.68 7.87 3.25
N TYR A 11 1.40 7.92 3.60
CA TYR A 11 0.91 7.97 4.97
C TYR A 11 0.07 6.72 5.21
N LEU A 12 0.18 6.16 6.41
CA LEU A 12 -0.60 5.00 6.82
C LEU A 12 -1.63 5.45 7.87
N PRO A 13 -2.85 5.82 7.44
CA PRO A 13 -3.96 6.10 8.35
C PRO A 13 -4.40 4.83 9.09
N TRP A 14 -4.89 4.97 10.32
CA TRP A 14 -5.54 3.89 11.07
C TRP A 14 -6.55 4.44 12.08
N GLY A 15 -7.44 3.58 12.56
CA GLY A 15 -8.47 3.86 13.54
C GLY A 15 -9.64 4.66 12.98
N PHE A 16 -10.08 4.42 11.75
CA PHE A 16 -11.29 5.04 11.22
C PHE A 16 -12.55 4.26 11.66
N PRO A 17 -13.71 4.93 11.74
CA PRO A 17 -15.00 4.24 11.87
C PRO A 17 -15.23 3.31 10.68
N GLY A 18 -15.59 2.05 10.95
CA GLY A 18 -15.86 1.04 9.94
C GLY A 18 -14.66 0.21 9.50
N ASP A 19 -13.43 0.59 9.89
CA ASP A 19 -12.26 -0.27 9.70
C ASP A 19 -12.44 -1.56 10.50
N THR A 20 -11.97 -2.66 9.92
CA THR A 20 -12.12 -4.02 10.43
C THR A 20 -10.79 -4.58 10.95
N LEU A 21 -10.85 -5.50 11.90
CA LEU A 21 -9.64 -6.19 12.37
C LEU A 21 -8.94 -7.00 11.27
N GLU A 22 -9.69 -7.51 10.30
CA GLU A 22 -9.15 -8.23 9.15
C GLU A 22 -8.23 -7.34 8.29
N GLU A 23 -8.63 -6.09 8.03
CA GLU A 23 -7.79 -5.14 7.28
C GLU A 23 -6.47 -4.83 8.01
N TYR A 24 -6.52 -4.73 9.34
CA TYR A 24 -5.32 -4.55 10.16
C TYR A 24 -4.44 -5.79 10.23
N ALA A 25 -5.04 -6.97 10.31
CA ALA A 25 -4.30 -8.23 10.24
C ALA A 25 -3.63 -8.40 8.87
N TYR A 26 -4.32 -8.03 7.79
CA TYR A 26 -3.78 -8.00 6.44
C TYR A 26 -2.60 -7.03 6.32
N LEU A 27 -2.67 -5.85 6.93
CA LEU A 27 -1.54 -4.91 6.98
C LEU A 27 -0.30 -5.53 7.64
N VAL A 28 -0.48 -6.32 8.70
CA VAL A 28 0.62 -7.03 9.37
C VAL A 28 1.25 -8.08 8.45
N ASP A 29 0.45 -8.82 7.68
CA ASP A 29 0.92 -9.81 6.70
C ASP A 29 1.58 -9.17 5.47
N LEU A 30 1.02 -8.06 4.99
CA LEU A 30 1.49 -7.37 3.80
C LEU A 30 2.82 -6.66 4.01
N THR A 31 3.00 -6.01 5.16
CA THR A 31 4.16 -5.12 5.41
C THR A 31 5.51 -5.79 5.14
N PRO A 32 5.78 -7.04 5.59
CA PRO A 32 7.03 -7.72 5.29
C PRO A 32 7.22 -8.07 3.80
N LYS A 33 6.13 -8.21 3.03
CA LYS A 33 6.15 -8.52 1.58
C LYS A 33 6.45 -7.28 0.75
N ILE A 34 6.13 -6.09 1.25
CA ILE A 34 6.39 -4.81 0.57
C ILE A 34 7.58 -4.04 1.16
N SER A 35 8.45 -4.72 1.91
CA SER A 35 9.52 -4.06 2.66
C SER A 35 10.59 -3.38 1.78
N HIS A 36 10.67 -3.75 0.50
CA HIS A 36 11.52 -3.11 -0.52
C HIS A 36 10.95 -1.79 -1.04
N LEU A 37 9.63 -1.56 -0.89
CA LEU A 37 9.00 -0.29 -1.24
C LEU A 37 9.31 0.76 -0.17
N PRO A 38 9.29 2.06 -0.52
CA PRO A 38 9.41 3.13 0.46
C PRO A 38 8.32 3.01 1.53
N ALA A 39 8.72 2.90 2.80
CA ALA A 39 7.78 2.87 3.91
C ALA A 39 6.95 4.15 3.99
N ALA A 40 5.74 4.02 4.54
CA ALA A 40 4.97 5.20 4.93
C ALA A 40 5.79 6.03 5.92
N ARG A 41 5.67 7.36 5.82
CA ARG A 41 6.43 8.27 6.68
C ARG A 41 5.89 8.27 8.09
N ARG A 42 4.58 8.13 8.23
CA ARG A 42 3.88 8.13 9.51
C ARG A 42 2.75 7.11 9.51
N LEU A 43 2.60 6.44 10.65
CA LEU A 43 1.41 5.74 11.07
C LEU A 43 0.56 6.74 11.87
N ASN A 44 -0.49 7.29 11.27
CA ASN A 44 -1.30 8.36 11.87
C ASN A 44 -2.68 7.82 12.24
N GLY A 45 -3.08 8.01 13.48
CA GLY A 45 -4.47 7.76 13.87
C GLY A 45 -5.42 8.70 13.12
N ALA A 46 -6.68 8.28 12.95
CA ALA A 46 -7.73 9.07 12.32
C ALA A 46 -7.85 10.45 12.97
N GLN A 47 -7.90 11.49 12.14
CA GLN A 47 -8.04 12.87 12.57
C GLN A 47 -9.30 13.47 11.96
N ILE A 48 -10.07 14.18 12.78
CA ILE A 48 -11.28 14.85 12.33
C ILE A 48 -10.92 16.25 11.85
N GLY A 49 -10.71 16.39 10.54
CA GLY A 49 -10.56 17.67 9.87
C GLY A 49 -11.90 18.25 9.45
N LYS A 50 -12.07 19.57 9.49
CA LYS A 50 -13.32 20.26 9.12
C LYS A 50 -13.83 19.92 7.72
N GLY A 51 -12.90 19.70 6.79
CA GLY A 51 -13.21 19.32 5.41
C GLY A 51 -13.43 17.81 5.19
N SER A 52 -13.32 16.97 6.22
CA SER A 52 -13.42 15.52 6.05
C SER A 52 -14.84 15.00 6.30
N PRO A 53 -15.19 13.80 5.77
CA PRO A 53 -16.45 13.13 6.10
C PRO A 53 -16.65 12.92 7.59
N LEU A 54 -15.57 12.69 8.36
CA LEU A 54 -15.63 12.57 9.82
C LEU A 54 -16.21 13.82 10.50
N TYR A 55 -16.09 15.00 9.88
CA TYR A 55 -16.72 16.22 10.36
C TYR A 55 -18.11 16.42 9.75
N GLN A 56 -18.19 16.42 8.41
CA GLN A 56 -19.39 16.77 7.65
C GLN A 56 -20.54 15.78 7.88
N GLU A 57 -20.20 14.51 8.06
CA GLU A 57 -21.13 13.39 8.26
C GLU A 57 -21.02 12.79 9.66
N SER A 58 -20.45 13.55 10.61
CA SER A 58 -20.16 13.12 11.98
C SER A 58 -21.32 12.37 12.65
N LYS A 59 -22.54 12.91 12.53
CA LYS A 59 -23.74 12.28 13.10
C LYS A 59 -24.05 10.91 12.48
N ASN A 60 -23.88 10.75 11.17
CA ASN A 60 -24.15 9.49 10.46
C ASN A 60 -23.09 8.43 10.82
N LEU A 61 -21.85 8.86 11.04
CA LEU A 61 -20.73 8.02 11.45
C LEU A 61 -20.68 7.78 12.97
N GLY A 62 -21.69 8.22 13.72
CA GLY A 62 -21.78 8.00 15.17
C GLY A 62 -20.77 8.80 16.00
N ILE A 63 -20.14 9.84 15.42
CA ILE A 63 -19.16 10.68 16.11
C ILE A 63 -19.88 11.61 17.09
N GLN A 64 -19.48 11.56 18.36
CA GLN A 64 -20.06 12.33 19.46
C GLN A 64 -19.10 13.39 20.02
N ASN A 65 -19.65 14.41 20.68
CA ASN A 65 -18.87 15.45 21.38
C ASN A 65 -17.82 16.14 20.50
N LEU A 66 -18.17 16.42 19.25
CA LEU A 66 -17.31 17.10 18.29
C LEU A 66 -16.97 18.51 18.79
N LYS A 67 -15.69 18.78 19.06
CA LYS A 67 -15.20 20.06 19.58
C LYS A 67 -13.90 20.45 18.89
N PRO A 68 -13.64 21.74 18.61
CA PRO A 68 -12.33 22.19 18.16
C PRO A 68 -11.22 21.71 19.11
N TRP A 69 -10.05 21.41 18.57
CA TRP A 69 -8.90 21.09 19.43
C TRP A 69 -8.62 22.19 20.44
N ARG A 70 -8.27 21.78 21.67
CA ARG A 70 -8.02 22.71 22.78
C ARG A 70 -6.98 23.79 22.47
N VAL A 71 -6.01 23.48 21.59
CA VAL A 71 -4.96 24.42 21.18
C VAL A 71 -5.53 25.72 20.59
N TYR A 72 -6.69 25.67 19.92
CA TYR A 72 -7.32 26.88 19.38
C TYR A 72 -7.77 27.83 20.49
N GLN A 73 -8.28 27.31 21.61
CA GLN A 73 -8.66 28.14 22.77
C GLN A 73 -7.44 28.72 23.51
N MET A 74 -6.24 28.17 23.29
CA MET A 74 -5.00 28.66 23.89
C MET A 74 -4.35 29.78 23.08
N ILE A 75 -4.62 29.83 21.77
CA ILE A 75 -3.99 30.78 20.84
C ILE A 75 -4.92 31.97 20.55
N TYR A 76 -6.23 31.73 20.45
CA TYR A 76 -7.21 32.78 20.18
C TYR A 76 -7.77 33.38 21.48
N PRO A 77 -8.13 34.67 21.48
CA PRO A 77 -8.77 35.30 22.63
C PRO A 77 -10.12 34.64 22.92
N GLU A 78 -10.58 34.71 24.17
CA GLU A 78 -11.85 34.11 24.62
C GLU A 78 -13.07 34.62 23.84
N THR A 79 -12.98 35.81 23.25
CA THR A 79 -14.03 36.41 22.42
C THR A 79 -14.09 35.85 21.00
N ALA A 80 -13.11 35.05 20.58
CA ALA A 80 -13.05 34.46 19.25
C ALA A 80 -14.06 33.32 19.10
N ARG A 81 -14.72 33.26 17.93
CA ARG A 81 -15.56 32.12 17.53
C ARG A 81 -14.68 31.01 16.97
N VAL A 82 -14.01 30.29 17.88
CA VAL A 82 -13.01 29.27 17.54
C VAL A 82 -13.55 28.20 16.58
N GLU A 83 -14.82 27.84 16.68
CA GLU A 83 -15.49 26.86 15.81
C GLU A 83 -15.47 27.27 14.33
N GLN A 84 -15.42 28.58 14.06
CA GLN A 84 -15.43 29.11 12.69
C GLN A 84 -14.05 29.02 12.02
N VAL A 85 -12.97 29.09 12.80
CA VAL A 85 -11.58 29.12 12.31
C VAL A 85 -10.82 27.80 12.54
N ALA A 86 -11.38 26.90 13.36
CA ALA A 86 -10.76 25.61 13.64
C ALA A 86 -10.80 24.71 12.40
N GLU A 87 -9.66 24.10 12.08
CA GLU A 87 -9.53 23.10 11.03
C GLU A 87 -9.54 21.67 11.58
N TYR A 88 -9.19 21.48 12.87
CA TYR A 88 -9.14 20.18 13.52
C TYR A 88 -10.01 20.09 14.76
N PHE A 89 -10.65 18.93 14.91
CA PHE A 89 -11.63 18.64 15.94
C PHE A 89 -11.29 17.33 16.66
N SER A 90 -11.73 17.23 17.91
CA SER A 90 -11.78 15.99 18.68
C SER A 90 -13.23 15.53 18.76
N GLY A 91 -13.45 14.23 18.69
CA GLY A 91 -14.76 13.59 18.83
C GLY A 91 -14.58 12.16 19.31
N HIS A 92 -15.65 11.55 19.82
CA HIS A 92 -15.67 10.16 20.25
C HIS A 92 -16.37 9.32 19.19
N PHE A 93 -15.72 8.25 18.75
CA PHE A 93 -16.29 7.26 17.85
C PHE A 93 -15.62 5.91 18.09
N SER A 94 -16.31 4.84 17.70
CA SER A 94 -15.78 3.48 17.79
C SER A 94 -14.97 3.13 16.56
N SER A 95 -13.85 2.44 16.78
CA SER A 95 -13.10 1.72 15.75
C SER A 95 -12.61 0.42 16.39
N GLU A 96 -12.74 -0.71 15.70
CA GLU A 96 -12.46 -2.03 16.29
C GLU A 96 -11.02 -2.15 16.80
N ILE A 97 -10.08 -1.49 16.12
CA ILE A 97 -8.66 -1.51 16.46
C ILE A 97 -8.33 -0.86 17.81
N TYR A 98 -9.17 0.06 18.29
CA TYR A 98 -8.95 0.71 19.59
C TYR A 98 -9.15 -0.25 20.77
N GLU A 99 -9.89 -1.33 20.57
CA GLU A 99 -10.12 -2.39 21.56
C GLU A 99 -9.09 -3.53 21.43
N GLN A 100 -8.13 -3.44 20.50
CA GLN A 100 -7.15 -4.48 20.18
C GLN A 100 -5.70 -3.98 20.30
N PRO A 101 -5.23 -3.67 21.53
CA PRO A 101 -3.88 -3.13 21.73
C PRO A 101 -2.78 -4.06 21.21
N GLU A 102 -2.95 -5.39 21.32
CA GLU A 102 -1.99 -6.37 20.82
C GLU A 102 -1.81 -6.29 19.29
N LEU A 103 -2.89 -6.01 18.54
CA LEU A 103 -2.81 -5.86 17.09
C LEU A 103 -2.10 -4.54 16.71
N VAL A 104 -2.35 -3.46 17.46
CA VAL A 104 -1.62 -2.18 17.28
C VAL A 104 -0.12 -2.37 17.54
N GLU A 105 0.25 -3.16 18.55
CA GLU A 105 1.64 -3.51 18.81
C GLU A 105 2.26 -4.32 17.67
N ARG A 106 1.52 -5.30 17.11
CA ARG A 106 1.98 -6.08 15.94
C ARG A 106 2.17 -5.21 14.70
N ILE A 107 1.25 -4.29 14.40
CA ILE A 107 1.40 -3.31 13.32
C ILE A 107 2.66 -2.49 13.54
N SER A 108 2.85 -1.99 14.76
CA SER A 108 4.04 -1.20 15.12
C SER A 108 5.33 -2.02 14.97
N ALA A 109 5.30 -3.31 15.30
CA ALA A 109 6.45 -4.22 15.22
C ALA A 109 6.89 -4.49 13.78
N VAL A 110 5.97 -4.56 12.81
CA VAL A 110 6.32 -4.71 11.38
C VAL A 110 6.65 -3.36 10.72
N TYR A 111 5.99 -2.28 11.13
CA TYR A 111 6.16 -0.95 10.55
C TYR A 111 7.52 -0.32 10.90
N ARG A 112 7.99 -0.45 12.15
CA ARG A 112 9.26 0.17 12.58
C ARG A 112 10.47 -0.35 11.80
N PRO A 113 10.68 -1.68 11.64
CA PRO A 113 11.76 -2.19 10.78
C PRO A 113 11.66 -1.67 9.36
N TRP A 114 10.46 -1.72 8.76
CA TRP A 114 10.21 -1.22 7.41
C TRP A 114 10.63 0.24 7.23
N GLN A 115 10.29 1.11 8.20
CA GLN A 115 10.66 2.53 8.20
C GLN A 115 12.19 2.77 8.20
N THR A 116 12.94 1.88 8.85
CA THR A 116 14.41 1.98 8.99
C THR A 116 15.20 1.19 7.93
N ALA A 117 14.50 0.51 7.04
CA ALA A 117 15.09 -0.41 6.07
C ALA A 117 15.09 0.12 4.63
N HIS A 118 14.77 1.39 4.42
CA HIS A 118 14.77 2.00 3.09
C HIS A 118 16.12 1.79 2.38
N GLY A 119 16.08 1.12 1.22
CA GLY A 119 17.25 0.80 0.40
C GLY A 119 18.05 -0.43 0.85
N LYS A 120 17.64 -1.12 1.92
CA LYS A 120 18.27 -2.39 2.37
C LYS A 120 17.68 -3.62 1.70
N TYR A 121 16.41 -3.56 1.36
CA TYR A 121 15.65 -4.68 0.80
C TYR A 121 15.32 -4.43 -0.67
N THR A 122 15.31 -5.51 -1.45
CA THR A 122 15.05 -5.48 -2.89
C THR A 122 14.01 -6.54 -3.23
N LEU A 123 13.08 -6.20 -4.11
CA LEU A 123 12.36 -7.14 -4.94
C LEU A 123 12.27 -6.51 -6.33
N ARG A 124 13.12 -6.99 -7.24
CA ARG A 124 13.35 -6.35 -8.53
C ARG A 124 13.47 -7.37 -9.64
N MET A 125 12.87 -7.08 -10.79
CA MET A 125 13.06 -7.79 -12.04
C MET A 125 14.01 -7.01 -12.96
N GLU A 126 14.95 -7.73 -13.58
CA GLU A 126 15.92 -7.21 -14.54
C GLU A 126 15.95 -8.09 -15.79
N ASP A 127 16.18 -7.48 -16.95
CA ASP A 127 16.34 -8.21 -18.22
C ASP A 127 17.79 -8.71 -18.32
N THR A 128 17.97 -10.02 -18.50
CA THR A 128 19.31 -10.63 -18.68
C THR A 128 19.64 -10.94 -20.13
N GLY A 129 18.73 -10.62 -21.06
CA GLY A 129 18.84 -10.88 -22.48
C GLY A 129 18.26 -12.24 -22.89
N GLY A 130 18.02 -12.40 -24.19
CA GLY A 130 17.53 -13.68 -24.75
C GLY A 130 16.11 -14.06 -24.37
N GLY A 131 15.30 -13.12 -23.85
CA GLY A 131 13.94 -13.39 -23.37
C GLY A 131 13.88 -13.90 -21.93
N LEU A 132 14.99 -13.84 -21.21
CA LEU A 132 15.12 -14.24 -19.81
C LEU A 132 15.19 -13.02 -18.89
N TYR A 133 14.57 -13.17 -17.71
CA TYR A 133 14.48 -12.12 -16.71
C TYR A 133 14.88 -12.68 -15.35
N THR A 134 15.65 -11.92 -14.60
CA THR A 134 16.05 -12.29 -13.25
C THR A 134 15.23 -11.51 -12.23
N ILE A 135 14.67 -12.21 -11.25
CA ILE A 135 14.03 -11.63 -10.08
C ILE A 135 14.98 -11.80 -8.91
N THR A 136 15.41 -10.67 -8.32
CA THR A 136 16.21 -10.66 -7.09
C THR A 136 15.33 -10.23 -5.93
N ASP A 137 15.28 -11.05 -4.89
CA ASP A 137 14.52 -10.81 -3.66
C ASP A 137 15.43 -10.89 -2.45
N SER A 138 15.45 -9.84 -1.63
CA SER A 138 16.18 -9.77 -0.36
C SER A 138 15.30 -9.24 0.78
N ARG A 139 13.97 -9.32 0.62
CA ARG A 139 12.99 -8.73 1.55
C ARG A 139 13.07 -9.30 2.97
N MET A 140 12.55 -8.54 3.92
CA MET A 140 12.76 -8.76 5.36
C MET A 140 12.21 -10.08 5.92
N HIS A 141 11.22 -10.68 5.25
CA HIS A 141 10.60 -11.92 5.71
C HIS A 141 11.38 -13.17 5.26
N LEU A 142 12.36 -13.03 4.36
CA LEU A 142 13.19 -14.13 3.94
C LEU A 142 14.08 -14.58 5.10
N THR A 143 14.00 -15.87 5.43
CA THR A 143 14.85 -16.48 6.46
C THR A 143 16.25 -16.79 5.95
N GLU A 144 16.40 -16.95 4.64
CA GLU A 144 17.64 -17.36 3.97
C GLU A 144 18.09 -16.29 2.97
N GLY A 145 18.93 -15.35 3.42
CA GLY A 145 19.67 -14.43 2.54
C GLY A 145 18.84 -13.79 1.41
N SER A 146 19.44 -13.68 0.22
CA SER A 146 18.75 -13.23 -0.98
C SER A 146 18.43 -14.40 -1.89
N LYS A 147 17.24 -14.40 -2.49
CA LYS A 147 16.77 -15.35 -3.49
C LYS A 147 16.91 -14.75 -4.88
N ILE A 148 17.31 -15.58 -5.84
CA ILE A 148 17.36 -15.23 -7.26
C ILE A 148 16.57 -16.27 -8.04
N GLU A 149 15.62 -15.81 -8.85
CA GLU A 149 14.82 -16.64 -9.75
C GLU A 149 15.01 -16.15 -11.19
N ILE A 150 14.98 -17.06 -12.16
CA ILE A 150 14.99 -16.72 -13.59
C ILE A 150 13.65 -17.13 -14.18
N VAL A 151 13.03 -16.24 -14.94
CA VAL A 151 11.74 -16.45 -15.60
C VAL A 151 11.81 -16.09 -17.08
N GLU A 152 10.98 -16.73 -17.88
CA GLU A 152 10.83 -16.48 -19.32
C GLU A 152 9.91 -15.28 -19.58
N GLU A 153 9.94 -14.72 -20.80
CA GLU A 153 9.18 -13.51 -21.18
C GLU A 153 7.68 -13.58 -20.85
N GLN A 154 7.03 -14.73 -21.10
CA GLN A 154 5.59 -14.86 -20.83
C GLN A 154 5.27 -14.85 -19.34
N GLU A 155 6.12 -15.46 -18.52
CA GLU A 155 5.96 -15.41 -17.07
C GLU A 155 6.26 -14.00 -16.57
N ALA A 156 7.32 -13.35 -17.06
CA ALA A 156 7.63 -11.96 -16.72
C ALA A 156 6.48 -11.00 -17.03
N ILE A 157 5.85 -11.10 -18.20
CA ILE A 157 4.67 -10.30 -18.56
C ILE A 157 3.53 -10.54 -17.55
N GLY A 158 3.22 -11.80 -17.24
CA GLY A 158 2.16 -12.14 -16.30
C GLY A 158 2.44 -11.64 -14.88
N LEU A 159 3.68 -11.79 -14.41
CA LEU A 159 4.13 -11.34 -13.09
C LEU A 159 4.10 -9.82 -12.92
N MET A 160 4.24 -9.05 -14.01
CA MET A 160 4.21 -7.59 -13.99
C MET A 160 2.84 -7.00 -14.37
N THR A 161 1.85 -7.84 -14.70
CA THR A 161 0.53 -7.38 -15.14
C THR A 161 -0.48 -7.43 -13.98
N MET A 162 -0.94 -6.25 -13.56
CA MET A 162 -2.12 -6.13 -12.69
C MET A 162 -3.38 -6.52 -13.46
N ALA A 163 -4.13 -7.51 -12.98
CA ALA A 163 -5.36 -7.98 -13.61
C ALA A 163 -6.29 -8.63 -12.57
N PRO A 164 -7.56 -8.91 -12.91
CA PRO A 164 -8.43 -9.71 -12.06
C PRO A 164 -7.77 -11.07 -11.72
N LEU A 165 -8.01 -11.58 -10.51
CA LEU A 165 -7.45 -12.88 -10.10
C LEU A 165 -7.88 -13.98 -11.08
N GLY A 166 -6.92 -14.84 -11.45
CA GLY A 166 -7.12 -15.92 -12.42
C GLY A 166 -7.04 -15.48 -13.90
N ALA A 167 -6.83 -14.19 -14.20
CA ALA A 167 -6.65 -13.73 -15.57
C ALA A 167 -5.34 -14.19 -16.21
N HIS A 168 -4.31 -14.52 -15.42
CA HIS A 168 -3.06 -15.11 -15.90
C HIS A 168 -2.72 -16.38 -15.11
N PRO A 169 -2.23 -17.45 -15.77
CA PRO A 169 -1.89 -18.71 -15.10
C PRO A 169 -0.76 -18.61 -14.07
N VAL A 170 -0.03 -17.49 -14.03
CA VAL A 170 1.10 -17.29 -13.10
C VAL A 170 0.69 -16.58 -11.81
N HIS A 171 -0.52 -16.03 -11.72
CA HIS A 171 -0.90 -15.18 -10.58
C HIS A 171 -1.02 -15.95 -9.27
N GLU A 172 -1.55 -17.18 -9.31
CA GLU A 172 -1.64 -18.04 -8.12
C GLU A 172 -0.25 -18.37 -7.58
N SER A 173 0.64 -18.90 -8.45
CA SER A 173 2.02 -19.21 -8.05
C SER A 173 2.84 -17.96 -7.69
N ALA A 174 2.50 -16.79 -8.21
CA ALA A 174 3.13 -15.54 -7.85
C ALA A 174 2.73 -15.09 -6.45
N ILE A 175 1.47 -15.25 -6.06
CA ILE A 175 0.99 -14.95 -4.69
C ILE A 175 1.67 -15.90 -3.70
N ASP A 176 1.74 -17.20 -4.01
CA ASP A 176 2.42 -18.19 -3.16
C ASP A 176 3.91 -17.91 -2.96
N ARG A 177 4.55 -17.25 -3.95
CA ARG A 177 5.95 -16.82 -3.90
C ARG A 177 6.14 -15.40 -3.35
N ASP A 178 5.07 -14.75 -2.88
CA ASP A 178 5.06 -13.35 -2.47
C ASP A 178 5.57 -12.38 -3.55
N LEU A 179 5.40 -12.70 -4.84
CA LEU A 179 5.75 -11.85 -5.98
C LEU A 179 4.61 -10.88 -6.36
N GLY A 180 3.39 -11.18 -5.92
CA GLY A 180 2.23 -10.32 -6.00
C GLY A 180 1.31 -10.57 -4.81
N VAL A 181 0.26 -9.76 -4.68
CA VAL A 181 -0.75 -9.93 -3.63
C VAL A 181 -2.14 -9.94 -4.23
N ALA A 182 -3.04 -10.69 -3.58
CA ALA A 182 -4.47 -10.57 -3.83
C ALA A 182 -5.02 -9.37 -3.06
N MET A 183 -5.70 -8.47 -3.77
CA MET A 183 -6.36 -7.30 -3.17
C MET A 183 -7.66 -7.05 -3.92
N GLU A 184 -8.80 -7.10 -3.21
CA GLU A 184 -10.13 -6.80 -3.76
C GLU A 184 -10.49 -7.58 -5.06
N GLY A 185 -10.06 -8.84 -5.17
CA GLY A 185 -10.30 -9.66 -6.35
C GLY A 185 -9.32 -9.42 -7.51
N TRP A 186 -8.27 -8.63 -7.29
CA TRP A 186 -7.20 -8.37 -8.25
C TRP A 186 -5.88 -8.99 -7.81
N PHE A 187 -5.09 -9.43 -8.79
CA PHE A 187 -3.66 -9.63 -8.62
C PHE A 187 -2.96 -8.28 -8.76
N VAL A 188 -2.22 -7.89 -7.73
CA VAL A 188 -1.41 -6.68 -7.71
C VAL A 188 0.07 -7.09 -7.68
N PRO A 189 0.85 -6.81 -8.73
CA PRO A 189 2.28 -7.09 -8.72
C PRO A 189 2.98 -6.17 -7.73
N ILE A 190 3.89 -6.73 -6.93
CA ILE A 190 4.71 -5.95 -5.99
C ILE A 190 6.19 -5.93 -6.40
N ILE A 191 6.57 -6.67 -7.45
CA ILE A 191 7.91 -6.60 -8.05
C ILE A 191 8.14 -5.21 -8.67
N THR A 192 9.35 -4.68 -8.49
CA THR A 192 9.78 -3.43 -9.16
C THR A 192 10.65 -3.72 -10.37
N ALA A 193 10.68 -2.82 -11.35
CA ALA A 193 11.56 -2.91 -12.51
C ALA A 193 11.90 -1.50 -13.01
N GLU A 194 12.96 -1.37 -13.80
CA GLU A 194 13.26 -0.10 -14.47
C GLU A 194 12.13 0.28 -15.44
N PRO A 195 11.78 1.58 -15.57
CA PRO A 195 10.65 2.02 -16.39
C PRO A 195 10.69 1.52 -17.84
N GLU A 196 11.89 1.41 -18.43
CA GLU A 196 12.09 0.94 -19.79
C GLU A 196 11.72 -0.55 -19.96
N LEU A 197 11.96 -1.36 -18.92
CA LEU A 197 11.57 -2.75 -18.92
C LEU A 197 10.04 -2.89 -18.78
N LEU A 198 9.43 -2.16 -17.85
CA LEU A 198 7.97 -2.14 -17.68
C LEU A 198 7.25 -1.79 -18.99
N HIS A 199 7.67 -0.70 -19.63
CA HIS A 199 7.11 -0.25 -20.91
C HIS A 199 7.28 -1.29 -22.04
N ARG A 200 8.40 -2.01 -22.04
CA ARG A 200 8.65 -3.08 -23.02
C ARG A 200 7.70 -4.25 -22.80
N LEU A 201 7.52 -4.70 -21.56
CA LEU A 201 6.60 -5.79 -21.22
C LEU A 201 5.15 -5.42 -21.55
N ASP A 202 4.71 -4.20 -21.23
CA ASP A 202 3.38 -3.69 -21.58
C ASP A 202 3.14 -3.69 -23.10
N LYS A 203 4.10 -3.17 -23.88
CA LYS A 203 4.00 -3.18 -25.35
C LYS A 203 3.94 -4.59 -25.92
N THR A 204 4.71 -5.52 -25.37
CA THR A 204 4.72 -6.92 -25.83
C THR A 204 3.38 -7.59 -25.53
N ARG A 205 2.80 -7.35 -24.34
CA ARG A 205 1.45 -7.80 -23.97
C ARG A 205 0.42 -7.32 -24.99
N ASP A 206 0.37 -6.02 -25.25
CA ASP A 206 -0.65 -5.40 -26.10
C ASP A 206 -0.58 -5.89 -27.55
N ARG A 207 0.63 -6.14 -28.07
CA ARG A 207 0.83 -6.76 -29.39
C ARG A 207 0.25 -8.18 -29.44
N LYS A 208 0.48 -9.00 -28.42
CA LYS A 208 -0.02 -10.38 -28.37
C LYS A 208 -1.56 -10.42 -28.28
N VAL A 209 -2.17 -9.53 -27.50
CA VAL A 209 -3.64 -9.37 -27.44
C VAL A 209 -4.20 -9.01 -28.82
N THR A 210 -3.56 -8.08 -29.54
CA THR A 210 -4.00 -7.65 -30.87
C THR A 210 -3.87 -8.76 -31.92
N HIS A 211 -2.83 -9.59 -31.86
CA HIS A 211 -2.67 -10.71 -32.78
C HIS A 211 -3.64 -11.87 -32.48
N GLN A 212 -3.99 -12.12 -31.22
CA GLN A 212 -4.99 -13.13 -30.87
C GLN A 212 -6.41 -12.74 -31.28
N SER A 213 -6.78 -11.46 -31.21
CA SER A 213 -8.10 -10.99 -31.66
C SER A 213 -8.25 -11.02 -33.17
N LEU A 214 -7.19 -10.74 -33.93
CA LEU A 214 -7.17 -10.84 -35.40
C LEU A 214 -7.15 -12.28 -35.92
N ALA A 215 -6.66 -13.25 -35.15
CA ALA A 215 -6.67 -14.67 -35.52
C ALA A 215 -8.03 -15.37 -35.28
N LEU A 216 -8.96 -14.69 -34.60
CA LEU A 216 -10.31 -15.18 -34.27
C LEU A 216 -11.41 -14.51 -35.12
N THR A 217 -11.04 -13.77 -36.17
CA THR A 217 -11.94 -13.17 -37.18
C THR A 217 -11.69 -13.78 -38.54
#